data_AF-A0AAP9Y0J7-F1
#
_entry.id   AF-A0AAP9Y0J7-F1
#
_cell.length_a   1.000
_cell.length_b   1.000
_cell.length_c   1.000
_cell.angle_alpha   90.00
_cell.angle_beta   90.00
_cell.angle_gamma   90.00
#
_symmetry.space_group_name_H-M   'P 1'
#
loop_
_entity.id
_entity.type
_entity.pdbx_description
1 polymer ?
#
loop_
_entity_poly.entity_id
_entity_poly.type
_entity_poly.pdbx_seq_one_letter_code
_entity_poly.pdbx_strand_id
1 'polypeptide(L)'
;MFTFPEDSPQYAALLKFQSRRVMHLRLKEALDSLGDVGNPSRADSFMALVGPSGVGKSVAVEEFIKRINMSYATKLESDPSFVPAILVRLPAPIRGDFNWKDAFVRTLERFNEPLIRKRSLKDAIARRG
;
A
#
# COMPACT_ATOMS: atom_id res chain seq x y z
N MET A 1 12.53 3.60 -32.60
CA MET A 1 12.65 3.32 -31.15
C MET A 1 14.13 3.33 -30.82
N PHE A 2 14.59 4.25 -29.96
CA PHE A 2 16.02 4.31 -29.61
C PHE A 2 16.30 3.22 -28.57
N THR A 3 17.12 2.23 -28.94
CA THR A 3 17.57 1.16 -28.05
C THR A 3 19.04 1.37 -27.77
N PHE A 4 19.39 1.62 -26.50
CA PHE A 4 20.77 1.73 -26.06
C PHE A 4 21.26 0.35 -25.60
N PRO A 5 22.48 -0.08 -25.96
CA PRO A 5 23.09 -1.30 -25.41
C PRO A 5 23.16 -1.23 -23.89
N GLU A 6 22.97 -2.36 -23.19
CA GLU A 6 22.92 -2.39 -21.71
C GLU A 6 24.20 -1.85 -21.05
N ASP A 7 25.36 -2.05 -21.69
CA ASP A 7 26.66 -1.58 -21.20
C ASP A 7 26.97 -0.12 -21.55
N SER A 8 26.04 0.57 -22.22
CA SER A 8 26.28 1.94 -22.67
C SER A 8 26.05 2.97 -21.57
N PRO A 9 26.85 4.06 -21.53
CA PRO A 9 26.61 5.19 -20.62
C PRO A 9 25.19 5.77 -20.75
N GLN A 10 24.60 5.71 -21.95
CA GLN A 10 23.26 6.18 -22.25
C GLN A 10 22.18 5.30 -21.61
N TYR A 11 22.37 3.97 -21.57
CA TYR A 11 21.47 3.06 -20.87
C TYR A 11 21.51 3.28 -19.36
N ALA A 12 22.69 3.48 -18.78
CA ALA A 12 22.84 3.83 -17.37
C ALA A 12 22.17 5.18 -17.03
N ALA A 13 22.33 6.19 -17.89
CA ALA A 13 21.65 7.48 -17.74
C ALA A 13 20.12 7.36 -17.85
N LEU A 14 19.63 6.51 -18.75
CA LEU A 14 18.21 6.22 -18.91
C LEU A 14 17.64 5.54 -17.66
N LEU A 15 18.31 4.52 -17.11
CA LEU A 15 17.93 3.88 -15.85
C LEU A 15 17.93 4.86 -14.68
N LYS A 16 18.93 5.74 -14.61
CA LYS A 16 19.01 6.81 -13.59
C LYS A 16 17.87 7.82 -13.73
N PHE A 17 17.47 8.15 -14.95
CA PHE A 17 16.34 9.02 -15.20
C PHE A 17 15.00 8.33 -14.87
N GLN A 18 14.82 7.08 -15.28
CA GLN A 18 13.64 6.27 -14.98
C GLN A 18 13.48 5.95 -13.49
N SER A 19 14.59 5.84 -12.75
CA SER A 19 14.57 5.64 -11.30
C SER A 19 14.34 6.94 -10.53
N ARG A 20 14.54 8.10 -11.16
CA ARG A 20 14.28 9.40 -10.55
C ARG A 20 12.79 9.55 -10.29
N ARG A 21 12.42 9.59 -9.02
CA ARG A 21 11.05 9.89 -8.58
C ARG A 21 10.96 11.40 -8.35
N VAL A 22 10.15 12.08 -9.16
CA VAL A 22 9.83 13.50 -8.94
C VAL A 22 8.48 13.55 -8.25
N MET A 23 8.47 14.09 -7.04
CA MET A 23 7.24 14.29 -6.27
C MET A 23 6.44 15.42 -6.88
N HIS A 24 5.26 15.11 -7.43
CA HIS A 24 4.36 16.12 -7.96
C HIS A 24 3.81 17.00 -6.82
N LEU A 25 3.75 18.32 -7.01
CA LEU A 25 3.37 19.27 -5.95
C LEU A 25 1.97 18.99 -5.38
N ARG A 26 0.99 18.74 -6.25
CA ARG A 26 -0.37 18.31 -5.83
C ARG A 26 -0.41 16.97 -5.11
N LEU A 27 0.54 16.09 -5.43
CA LEU A 27 0.64 14.82 -4.71
C LEU A 27 1.23 15.06 -3.33
N LYS A 28 2.25 15.93 -3.21
CA LYS A 28 2.78 16.36 -1.92
C LYS A 28 1.68 16.98 -1.05
N GLU A 29 0.91 17.92 -1.59
CA GLU A 29 -0.22 18.55 -0.89
C GLU A 29 -1.26 17.52 -0.43
N ALA A 30 -1.57 16.53 -1.28
CA ALA A 30 -2.47 15.43 -0.94
C ALA A 30 -1.88 14.50 0.14
N LEU A 31 -0.58 14.22 0.11
CA LEU A 31 0.14 13.43 1.12
C LEU A 31 0.27 14.18 2.46
N ASP A 32 0.51 15.48 2.42
CA ASP A 32 0.59 16.35 3.59
C ASP A 32 -0.81 16.44 4.24
N SER A 33 -1.86 16.61 3.42
CA SER A 33 -3.26 16.54 3.89
C SER A 33 -3.61 15.17 4.48
N LEU A 34 -3.08 14.08 3.90
CA LEU A 34 -3.22 12.73 4.46
C LEU A 34 -2.48 12.57 5.78
N GLY A 35 -1.32 13.21 5.95
CA GLY A 35 -0.57 13.22 7.21
C GLY A 35 -1.34 13.90 8.35
N ASP A 36 -2.03 15.00 8.04
CA ASP A 36 -2.88 15.71 9.00
C ASP A 36 -4.15 14.92 9.38
N VAL A 37 -4.70 14.15 8.44
CA VAL A 37 -5.89 13.32 8.64
C VAL A 37 -5.55 11.97 9.29
N GLY A 38 -4.36 11.43 9.06
CA GLY A 38 -3.87 10.15 9.60
C GLY A 38 -3.56 10.16 11.10
N ASN A 39 -3.92 11.22 11.82
CA ASN A 39 -3.95 11.17 13.28
C ASN A 39 -5.06 10.19 13.71
N PRO A 40 -4.74 9.10 14.43
CA PRO A 40 -5.72 8.09 14.87
C PRO A 40 -6.85 8.65 15.74
N SER A 41 -6.75 9.92 16.17
CA SER A 41 -7.79 10.67 16.88
C SER A 41 -8.91 11.22 15.97
N ARG A 42 -8.75 11.22 14.64
CA ARG A 42 -9.80 11.58 13.66
C ARG A 42 -10.20 10.33 12.90
N ALA A 43 -10.96 9.48 13.58
CA ALA A 43 -11.59 8.31 12.98
C ALA A 43 -12.51 8.74 11.82
N ASP A 44 -12.42 8.01 10.71
CA ASP A 44 -13.37 7.99 9.57
C ASP A 44 -13.14 8.97 8.41
N SER A 45 -11.94 8.95 7.83
CA SER A 45 -11.69 9.59 6.53
C SER A 45 -11.60 8.58 5.38
N PHE A 46 -12.35 8.79 4.30
CA PHE A 46 -12.19 8.07 3.04
C PHE A 46 -11.59 8.99 1.97
N MET A 47 -10.54 8.54 1.29
CA MET A 47 -9.89 9.30 0.23
C MET A 47 -9.79 8.47 -1.06
N ALA A 48 -10.12 9.11 -2.17
CA ALA A 48 -10.03 8.51 -3.50
C ALA A 48 -9.00 9.27 -4.35
N LEU A 49 -7.98 8.57 -4.85
CA LEU A 49 -7.02 9.11 -5.81
C LEU A 49 -7.38 8.64 -7.24
N VAL A 50 -7.91 9.56 -8.05
CA VAL A 50 -8.42 9.27 -9.40
C VAL A 50 -7.55 9.96 -10.47
N GLY A 51 -7.39 9.33 -11.63
CA GLY A 51 -6.69 9.92 -12.78
C GLY A 51 -6.34 8.90 -13.86
N PRO A 52 -5.81 9.32 -15.01
CA PRO A 52 -5.47 8.44 -16.14
C PRO A 52 -4.47 7.34 -15.78
N SER A 53 -4.47 6.22 -16.50
CA SER A 53 -3.45 5.18 -16.29
C SER A 53 -2.03 5.72 -16.57
N GLY A 54 -1.02 5.23 -15.85
CA GLY A 54 0.37 5.64 -16.05
C GLY A 54 0.82 6.95 -15.37
N VAL A 55 -0.09 7.77 -14.83
CA VAL A 55 0.28 9.05 -14.16
C VAL A 55 0.96 8.91 -12.80
N GLY A 56 1.30 7.68 -12.38
CA GLY A 56 2.03 7.43 -11.13
C GLY A 56 1.18 7.28 -9.86
N LYS A 57 -0.14 7.09 -9.95
CA LYS A 57 -1.01 6.91 -8.77
C LYS A 57 -0.60 5.75 -7.86
N SER A 58 -0.25 4.59 -8.44
CA SER A 58 0.22 3.45 -7.65
C SER A 58 1.53 3.76 -6.94
N VAL A 59 2.45 4.45 -7.62
CA VAL A 59 3.75 4.88 -7.06
C VAL A 59 3.54 5.87 -5.92
N ALA A 60 2.59 6.78 -6.08
CA ALA A 60 2.22 7.75 -5.06
C ALA A 60 1.75 7.09 -3.75
N VAL A 61 0.85 6.10 -3.87
CA VAL A 61 0.34 5.35 -2.71
C VAL A 61 1.44 4.52 -2.06
N GLU A 62 2.31 3.88 -2.84
CA GLU A 62 3.44 3.10 -2.32
C GLU A 62 4.40 3.98 -1.51
N GLU A 63 4.74 5.16 -2.03
CA GLU A 63 5.61 6.12 -1.34
C GLU A 63 4.95 6.68 -0.08
N PHE A 64 3.63 6.93 -0.09
CA PHE A 64 2.88 7.34 1.10
C PHE A 64 3.00 6.31 2.22
N ILE A 65 2.68 5.05 1.93
CA ILE A 65 2.71 3.95 2.91
C ILE A 65 4.12 3.78 3.47
N LYS A 66 5.14 3.86 2.61
CA LYS A 66 6.54 3.82 3.04
C LYS A 66 6.87 4.95 4.02
N ARG A 67 6.48 6.19 3.73
CA ARG A 67 6.74 7.35 4.60
C ARG A 67 6.05 7.25 5.94
N ILE A 68 4.79 6.82 5.97
CA ILE A 68 4.06 6.57 7.21
C ILE A 68 4.76 5.47 8.03
N ASN A 69 5.15 4.36 7.42
CA ASN A 69 5.84 3.31 8.17
C ASN A 69 7.22 3.76 8.68
N MET A 70 7.95 4.57 7.90
CA MET A 70 9.21 5.18 8.33
C MET A 70 9.04 6.17 9.50
N SER A 71 7.96 6.97 9.52
CA SER A 71 7.73 7.92 10.62
C SER A 71 7.42 7.23 11.95
N TYR A 72 7.02 5.96 11.91
CA TYR A 72 6.77 5.12 13.08
C TYR A 72 7.82 4.02 13.30
N ALA A 73 9.00 4.09 12.66
CA ALA A 73 10.02 3.04 12.72
C ALA A 73 10.43 2.66 14.15
N THR A 74 10.69 3.65 15.02
CA THR A 74 11.05 3.38 16.43
C THR A 74 9.94 2.66 17.20
N LYS A 75 8.67 2.98 16.91
CA LYS A 75 7.53 2.32 17.55
C LYS A 75 7.37 0.89 17.05
N LEU A 76 7.56 0.66 15.76
CA LEU A 76 7.60 -0.66 15.14
C LEU A 76 8.69 -1.56 15.74
N GLU A 77 9.87 -0.99 16.05
CA GLU A 77 10.95 -1.72 16.73
C GLU A 77 10.58 -2.11 18.17
N SER A 78 9.89 -1.22 18.90
CA SER A 78 9.47 -1.48 20.28
C SER A 78 8.26 -2.41 20.41
N ASP A 79 7.37 -2.40 19.42
CA ASP A 79 6.15 -3.20 19.39
C ASP A 79 5.90 -3.73 17.96
N PRO A 80 6.33 -4.98 17.68
CA PRO A 80 6.09 -5.63 16.40
C PRO A 80 4.61 -5.85 16.05
N SER A 81 3.69 -5.69 17.02
CA SER A 81 2.24 -5.79 16.79
C SER A 81 1.64 -4.46 16.33
N PHE A 82 2.38 -3.36 16.43
CA PHE A 82 1.96 -2.06 15.95
C PHE A 82 2.04 -2.01 14.42
N VAL A 83 0.92 -1.74 13.74
CA VAL A 83 0.89 -1.65 12.27
C VAL A 83 0.38 -0.26 11.86
N PRO A 84 1.27 0.64 11.41
CA PRO A 84 0.90 2.02 11.09
C PRO A 84 0.16 2.15 9.76
N ALA A 85 0.62 1.46 8.70
CA ALA A 85 -0.07 1.46 7.41
C ALA A 85 0.21 0.20 6.58
N ILE A 86 -0.81 -0.27 5.85
CA ILE A 86 -0.73 -1.40 4.91
C ILE A 86 -1.24 -1.03 3.53
N LEU A 87 -0.71 -1.71 2.50
CA LEU A 87 -1.16 -1.58 1.11
C LEU A 87 -1.71 -2.90 0.60
N VAL A 88 -2.97 -2.90 0.18
CA VAL A 88 -3.65 -4.05 -0.40
C VAL A 88 -4.00 -3.74 -1.86
N ARG A 89 -3.64 -4.63 -2.78
CA ARG A 89 -4.06 -4.55 -4.18
C ARG A 89 -5.14 -5.58 -4.44
N LEU A 90 -6.28 -5.12 -4.94
CA LEU A 90 -7.42 -5.94 -5.27
C LEU A 90 -7.56 -6.04 -6.79
N PRO A 91 -7.84 -7.24 -7.34
CA PRO A 91 -8.14 -7.37 -8.75
C PRO A 91 -9.46 -6.65 -9.07
N ALA A 92 -9.56 -6.11 -10.29
CA ALA A 92 -10.82 -5.60 -10.78
C ALA A 92 -11.85 -6.73 -10.88
N PRO A 93 -13.10 -6.54 -10.43
CA PRO A 93 -14.11 -7.59 -10.48
C PRO A 93 -14.49 -7.90 -11.93
N ILE A 94 -14.39 -9.18 -12.33
CA ILE A 94 -14.70 -9.64 -13.70
C ILE A 94 -16.22 -9.61 -13.98
N ARG A 95 -17.05 -9.81 -12.94
CA ARG A 95 -18.52 -9.87 -13.04
C ARG A 95 -19.25 -8.71 -12.33
N GLY A 96 -18.54 -7.62 -12.03
CA GLY A 96 -19.11 -6.42 -11.42
C GLY A 96 -19.17 -6.43 -9.89
N ASP A 97 -19.35 -7.60 -9.26
CA ASP A 97 -19.43 -7.69 -7.80
C ASP A 97 -18.06 -7.67 -7.12
N PHE A 98 -17.92 -6.79 -6.13
CA PHE A 98 -16.73 -6.72 -5.29
C PHE A 98 -16.65 -7.93 -4.35
N ASN A 99 -15.53 -8.67 -4.39
CA ASN A 99 -15.34 -9.83 -3.54
C ASN A 99 -14.77 -9.42 -2.18
N TRP A 100 -15.66 -9.13 -1.23
CA TRP A 100 -15.30 -8.80 0.16
C TRP A 100 -14.47 -9.87 0.85
N LYS A 101 -14.71 -11.16 0.56
CA LYS A 101 -13.96 -12.26 1.16
C LYS A 101 -12.50 -12.26 0.69
N ASP A 102 -12.27 -12.08 -0.61
CA ASP A 102 -10.92 -11.96 -1.17
C ASP A 102 -10.20 -10.72 -0.63
N ALA A 103 -10.89 -9.58 -0.56
CA ALA A 103 -10.35 -8.37 0.02
C ALA A 103 -9.92 -8.56 1.49
N PHE A 104 -10.77 -9.19 2.30
CA PHE A 104 -10.46 -9.46 3.71
C PHE A 104 -9.26 -10.40 3.88
N VAL A 105 -9.21 -11.51 3.13
CA VAL A 105 -8.09 -12.46 3.19
C VAL A 105 -6.77 -11.78 2.79
N ARG A 106 -6.76 -11.03 1.68
CA ARG A 106 -5.56 -10.30 1.23
C ARG A 106 -5.10 -9.25 2.24
N THR A 107 -6.04 -8.58 2.90
CA THR A 107 -5.72 -7.65 3.99
C THR A 107 -5.02 -8.39 5.13
N LEU A 108 -5.57 -9.51 5.60
CA LEU A 108 -4.92 -10.30 6.65
C LEU A 108 -3.52 -10.79 6.24
N GLU A 109 -3.34 -11.24 4.99
CA GLU A 109 -2.03 -11.66 4.47
C GLU A 109 -1.02 -10.51 4.53
N ARG A 110 -1.45 -9.27 4.27
CA ARG A 110 -0.60 -8.09 4.41
C ARG A 110 -0.27 -7.72 5.85
N PHE A 111 -1.14 -8.06 6.80
CA PHE A 111 -0.84 -7.99 8.23
C PHE A 111 0.16 -9.07 8.70
N ASN A 112 0.55 -10.01 7.82
CA ASN A 112 1.34 -11.19 8.17
C ASN A 112 0.70 -11.98 9.34
N GLU A 113 -0.63 -11.99 9.39
CA GLU A 113 -1.38 -12.60 10.48
C GLU A 113 -1.09 -14.12 10.52
N PRO A 114 -0.50 -14.66 11.61
CA PRO A 114 0.03 -16.01 11.64
C PRO A 114 -1.05 -17.11 11.55
N LEU A 115 -2.32 -16.76 11.81
CA LEU A 115 -3.42 -17.72 11.89
C LEU A 115 -4.34 -17.75 10.66
N ILE A 116 -4.04 -17.00 9.59
CA ILE A 116 -4.91 -16.92 8.38
C ILE A 116 -5.26 -18.29 7.81
N ARG A 117 -4.29 -19.22 7.81
CA ARG A 117 -4.44 -20.57 7.25
C ARG A 117 -4.84 -21.63 8.28
N LYS A 118 -4.92 -21.29 9.57
CA LYS A 118 -5.23 -22.24 10.65
C LYS A 118 -6.64 -22.10 11.22
N ARG A 119 -7.42 -21.09 10.81
CA ARG A 119 -8.78 -20.91 11.31
C ARG A 119 -9.79 -21.73 10.52
N SER A 120 -9.99 -22.99 10.93
CA SER A 120 -11.25 -23.64 10.64
C SER A 120 -12.34 -22.90 11.44
N LEU A 121 -13.33 -22.31 10.78
CA LEU A 121 -14.46 -21.66 11.46
C LEU A 121 -15.25 -22.63 12.35
N LYS A 122 -15.05 -23.95 12.17
CA LYS A 122 -15.67 -25.00 12.97
C LYS A 122 -15.16 -25.01 14.42
N ASP A 123 -13.90 -24.65 14.64
CA ASP A 123 -13.28 -24.72 15.99
C ASP A 123 -13.72 -23.57 16.92
N ALA A 124 -14.16 -22.44 16.35
CA ALA A 124 -14.66 -21.31 17.14
C ALA A 124 -16.07 -21.54 17.69
N ILE A 125 -16.86 -22.40 17.02
CA ILE A 125 -18.24 -22.74 17.42
C ILE A 125 -18.23 -23.92 18.42
N ALA A 126 -17.24 -24.83 18.32
CA ALA A 126 -17.12 -25.99 19.21
C ALA A 126 -16.67 -25.67 20.65
N ARG A 127 -16.30 -24.41 20.96
CA ARG A 127 -15.91 -23.97 22.33
C ARG A 127 -16.99 -23.22 23.09
N ARG A 128 -18.23 -23.20 22.57
CA ARG A 128 -19.44 -22.70 23.25
C ARG A 128 -20.52 -23.78 23.37
N GLY A 129 -20.10 -25.04 23.56
CA GLY A 129 -20.95 -26.16 23.92
C GLY A 129 -20.49 -26.73 25.25
#